data_AF-A0A932YRJ6-F1
#
_entry.id   AF-A0A932YRJ6-F1
#
_cell.length_a   1.000
_cell.length_b   1.000
_cell.length_c   1.000
_cell.angle_alpha   90.00
_cell.angle_beta   90.00
_cell.angle_gamma   90.00
#
_symmetry.space_group_name_H-M   'P 1'
#
loop_
_entity.id
_entity.type
_entity.pdbx_description
1 polymer ?
#
loop_
_entity_poly.entity_id
_entity_poly.type
_entity_poly.pdbx_seq_one_letter_code
_entity_poly.pdbx_strand_id
1 'polypeptide(L)'
;MKAILKFFDSIYQNRKLLLSALFLLALLGELVFLFVYGKVGPAQQQVPATDYLKVYEPVADNILTGKGIVLDGGLSIQSPPGYPVFLAGVFKIAQFGGWDRLGLITVFNLILTALGVCLLFLIAELVFEKRVALLASLLWMSYP
;
A
#
# COMPACT_ATOMS: atom_id res chain seq x y z
N MET A 1 -19.46 28.84 -8.96
CA MET A 1 -19.98 27.60 -9.61
C MET A 1 -19.34 27.30 -10.97
N LYS A 2 -19.42 28.19 -11.98
CA LYS A 2 -18.84 27.93 -13.33
C LYS A 2 -17.32 27.66 -13.34
N ALA A 3 -16.56 28.36 -12.52
CA ALA A 3 -15.10 28.16 -12.41
C ALA A 3 -14.74 26.79 -11.81
N ILE A 4 -15.51 26.32 -10.83
CA ILE A 4 -15.33 25.02 -10.18
C ILE A 4 -15.61 23.88 -11.17
N LEU A 5 -16.71 23.98 -11.92
CA LEU A 5 -17.04 22.97 -12.95
C LEU A 5 -15.96 22.87 -14.02
N LYS A 6 -15.47 24.02 -14.54
CA LYS A 6 -14.35 24.05 -15.50
C LYS A 6 -13.07 23.40 -14.95
N PHE A 7 -12.81 23.57 -13.66
CA PHE A 7 -11.66 22.94 -13.01
C PHE A 7 -11.79 21.42 -12.97
N PHE A 8 -12.96 20.90 -12.56
CA PHE A 8 -13.22 19.46 -12.57
C PHE A 8 -13.21 18.86 -13.99
N ASP A 9 -13.74 19.58 -14.97
CA ASP A 9 -13.65 19.18 -16.37
C ASP A 9 -12.19 19.11 -16.84
N SER A 10 -11.36 20.08 -16.45
CA SER A 10 -9.93 20.08 -16.76
C SER A 10 -9.20 18.86 -16.17
N ILE A 11 -9.46 18.53 -14.89
CA ILE A 11 -8.93 17.31 -14.24
C ILE A 11 -9.42 16.08 -15.00
N TYR A 12 -10.72 15.99 -15.28
CA TYR A 12 -11.32 14.84 -15.94
C TYR A 12 -10.73 14.63 -17.34
N GLN A 13 -10.47 15.69 -18.11
CA GLN A 13 -9.90 15.55 -19.46
C GLN A 13 -8.38 15.28 -19.45
N ASN A 14 -7.65 15.79 -18.45
CA ASN A 14 -6.20 15.60 -18.37
C ASN A 14 -5.84 14.32 -17.59
N ARG A 15 -5.46 13.27 -18.31
CA ARG A 15 -5.12 11.96 -17.72
C ARG A 15 -4.05 12.02 -16.63
N LYS A 16 -2.99 12.80 -16.83
CA LYS A 16 -1.91 12.90 -15.83
C LYS A 16 -2.43 13.55 -14.55
N LEU A 17 -3.15 14.66 -14.70
CA LEU A 17 -3.74 15.37 -13.57
C LEU A 17 -4.77 14.51 -12.83
N LEU A 18 -5.57 13.73 -13.56
CA LEU A 18 -6.53 12.80 -12.98
C LEU A 18 -5.87 11.71 -12.14
N LEU A 19 -4.84 11.05 -12.68
CA LEU A 19 -4.10 10.02 -11.95
C LEU A 19 -3.38 10.60 -10.72
N SER A 20 -2.77 11.79 -10.84
CA SER A 20 -2.19 12.49 -9.69
C SER A 20 -3.25 12.82 -8.63
N ALA A 21 -4.45 13.26 -9.04
CA ALA A 21 -5.54 13.54 -8.11
C ALA A 21 -6.02 12.26 -7.40
N LEU A 22 -6.19 11.15 -8.13
CA LEU A 22 -6.57 9.86 -7.54
C LEU A 22 -5.53 9.36 -6.55
N PHE A 23 -4.25 9.43 -6.90
CA PHE A 23 -3.14 9.06 -6.03
C PHE A 23 -3.15 9.87 -4.73
N LEU A 24 -3.23 11.21 -4.83
CA LEU A 24 -3.21 12.10 -3.68
C LEU A 24 -4.46 11.93 -2.80
N LEU A 25 -5.63 11.72 -3.40
CA LEU A 25 -6.87 11.47 -2.66
C LEU A 25 -6.84 10.13 -1.92
N ALA A 26 -6.32 9.08 -2.57
CA ALA A 26 -6.15 7.77 -1.92
C ALA A 26 -5.18 7.87 -0.74
N LEU A 27 -4.02 8.50 -0.96
CA LEU A 27 -3.01 8.70 0.09
C LEU A 27 -3.58 9.51 1.27
N LEU A 28 -4.31 10.59 0.99
CA LEU A 28 -4.96 11.39 2.03
C LEU A 28 -6.02 10.58 2.77
N GLY A 29 -6.83 9.80 2.06
CA GLY A 29 -7.87 8.94 2.63
C GLY A 29 -7.28 7.93 3.62
N GLU A 30 -6.21 7.24 3.23
CA GLU A 30 -5.54 6.27 4.11
C GLU A 30 -4.83 6.95 5.29
N LEU A 31 -4.20 8.11 5.09
CA LEU A 31 -3.60 8.88 6.19
C LEU A 31 -4.66 9.31 7.21
N VAL A 32 -5.81 9.79 6.74
CA VAL A 32 -6.95 10.12 7.61
C VAL A 32 -7.44 8.87 8.33
N PHE A 33 -7.57 7.73 7.63
CA PHE A 33 -7.96 6.47 8.26
C PHE A 33 -6.99 6.05 9.36
N LEU A 34 -5.68 6.01 9.10
CA LEU A 34 -4.68 5.65 10.10
C LEU A 34 -4.66 6.62 11.28
N PHE A 35 -4.82 7.92 11.02
CA PHE A 35 -4.83 8.93 12.08
C PHE A 35 -6.07 8.83 12.98
N VAL A 36 -7.25 8.63 12.38
CA VAL A 36 -8.54 8.60 13.10
C VAL A 36 -8.79 7.23 13.73
N TYR A 37 -8.50 6.15 12.99
CA TYR A 37 -8.89 4.78 13.34
C TYR A 37 -7.71 3.85 13.63
N GLY A 38 -6.46 4.23 13.39
CA GLY A 38 -5.30 3.34 13.59
C GLY A 38 -5.11 2.85 15.04
N LYS A 39 -5.77 3.46 16.01
CA LYS A 39 -5.80 3.03 17.43
C LYS A 39 -7.16 2.51 17.89
N VAL A 40 -8.14 2.47 16.99
CA VAL A 40 -9.51 2.04 17.29
C VAL A 40 -9.58 0.54 17.06
N GLY A 41 -9.66 -0.23 18.14
CA GLY A 41 -9.79 -1.69 18.09
C GLY A 41 -9.19 -2.38 19.32
N PRO A 42 -9.41 -3.70 19.49
CA PRO A 42 -8.77 -4.49 20.52
C PRO A 42 -7.24 -4.36 20.44
N ALA A 43 -6.55 -4.35 21.59
CA ALA A 43 -5.09 -4.24 21.64
C ALA A 43 -4.38 -5.33 20.80
N GLN A 44 -5.00 -6.50 20.63
CA GLN A 44 -4.51 -7.60 19.79
C GLN A 44 -4.45 -7.24 18.28
N GLN A 45 -5.20 -6.24 17.83
CA GLN A 45 -5.15 -5.72 16.46
C GLN A 45 -4.13 -4.58 16.29
N GLN A 46 -3.54 -4.10 17.39
CA GLN A 46 -2.50 -3.07 17.39
C GLN A 46 -1.08 -3.65 17.37
N VAL A 47 -0.97 -4.98 17.48
CA VAL A 47 0.29 -5.73 17.37
C VAL A 47 0.42 -6.25 15.94
N PRO A 48 1.64 -6.37 15.39
CA PRO A 48 1.83 -6.95 14.06
C PRO A 48 1.18 -8.32 13.95
N ALA A 49 0.66 -8.61 12.76
CA ALA A 49 -0.05 -9.85 12.50
C ALA A 49 0.83 -11.08 12.81
N THR A 50 0.19 -12.19 13.21
CA THR A 50 0.90 -13.39 13.67
C THR A 50 1.79 -13.98 12.56
N ASP A 51 1.37 -13.89 11.31
CA ASP A 51 2.14 -14.29 10.13
C ASP A 51 3.35 -13.39 9.90
N TYR A 52 3.23 -12.07 10.11
CA TYR A 52 4.36 -11.14 10.12
C TYR A 52 5.43 -11.60 11.12
N LEU A 53 5.05 -11.79 12.38
CA LEU A 53 6.00 -12.12 13.45
C LEU A 53 6.62 -13.51 13.31
N LYS A 54 5.83 -14.51 12.87
CA LYS A 54 6.28 -15.91 12.84
C LYS A 54 6.92 -16.32 11.53
N VAL A 55 6.60 -15.65 10.43
CA VAL A 55 6.99 -16.08 9.09
C VAL A 55 7.70 -14.96 8.34
N TYR A 56 7.04 -13.83 8.10
CA TYR A 56 7.56 -12.85 7.15
C TYR A 56 8.79 -12.10 7.65
N GLU A 57 8.79 -11.63 8.89
CA GLU A 57 9.92 -10.92 9.50
C GLU A 57 11.15 -11.82 9.64
N PRO A 58 11.06 -13.04 10.22
CA PRO A 58 12.22 -13.94 10.30
C PRO A 58 12.82 -14.31 8.94
N VAL A 59 11.97 -14.57 7.93
CA VAL A 59 12.44 -14.90 6.58
C VAL A 59 13.08 -13.67 5.93
N ALA A 60 12.53 -12.47 6.11
CA ALA A 60 13.12 -11.23 5.62
C ALA A 60 14.51 -10.96 6.23
N ASP A 61 14.68 -11.18 7.55
CA ASP A 61 15.98 -11.08 8.21
C ASP A 61 16.98 -12.14 7.70
N ASN A 62 16.51 -13.36 7.43
CA ASN A 62 17.35 -14.40 6.82
C ASN A 62 17.81 -14.03 5.40
N ILE A 63 16.93 -13.45 4.58
CA ILE A 63 17.30 -12.93 3.26
C ILE A 63 18.33 -11.81 3.40
N LEU A 64 18.10 -10.85 4.30
CA LEU A 64 18.97 -9.70 4.52
C LEU A 64 20.37 -10.10 5.00
N THR A 65 20.46 -11.16 5.80
CA THR A 65 21.73 -11.73 6.31
C THR A 65 22.37 -12.75 5.36
N GLY A 66 21.82 -12.95 4.15
CA GLY A 66 22.39 -13.85 3.13
C GLY A 66 22.12 -15.33 3.35
N LYS A 67 21.24 -15.70 4.29
CA LYS A 67 20.84 -17.10 4.55
C LYS A 67 19.77 -17.60 3.56
N GLY A 68 19.13 -16.70 2.82
CA GLY A 68 18.09 -17.01 1.85
C GLY A 68 16.69 -17.15 2.46
N ILE A 69 15.77 -17.78 1.72
CA ILE A 69 14.35 -17.92 2.09
C ILE A 69 14.17 -19.13 3.01
N VAL A 70 14.68 -19.02 4.24
CA VAL A 70 14.68 -20.13 5.21
C VAL A 70 13.92 -19.77 6.48
N LEU A 71 13.29 -20.78 7.08
CA LEU A 71 12.60 -20.72 8.38
C LEU A 71 12.79 -22.06 9.11
N ASP A 72 13.01 -22.02 10.42
CA ASP A 72 13.20 -23.22 11.27
C ASP A 72 14.24 -24.24 10.75
N GLY A 73 15.30 -23.75 10.09
CA GLY A 73 16.39 -24.59 9.57
C GLY A 73 16.11 -25.23 8.20
N GLY A 74 14.95 -24.96 7.58
CA GLY A 74 14.58 -25.45 6.25
C GLY A 74 14.16 -24.32 5.30
N LEU A 75 13.88 -24.69 4.05
CA LEU A 75 13.28 -23.77 3.07
C LEU A 75 11.88 -23.38 3.55
N SER A 76 11.58 -22.07 3.58
CA SER A 76 10.23 -21.62 3.89
C SER A 76 9.31 -21.87 2.70
N ILE A 77 8.46 -22.90 2.81
CA ILE A 77 7.44 -23.26 1.82
C ILE A 77 6.03 -22.84 2.24
N GLN A 78 5.89 -22.28 3.44
CA GLN A 78 4.60 -21.93 4.05
C GLN A 78 4.01 -20.65 3.44
N SER A 79 4.84 -19.82 2.81
CA SER A 79 4.40 -18.58 2.17
C SER A 79 5.18 -18.28 0.88
N PRO A 80 4.55 -17.61 -0.10
CA PRO A 80 5.25 -17.16 -1.30
C PRO A 80 6.41 -16.19 -0.94
N PRO A 81 7.55 -16.26 -1.67
CA PRO A 81 8.74 -15.50 -1.31
C PRO A 81 8.66 -13.99 -1.59
N GLY A 82 7.66 -13.56 -2.37
CA GLY A 82 7.56 -12.17 -2.83
C GLY A 82 7.49 -11.16 -1.68
N TYR A 83 6.65 -11.42 -0.67
CA TYR A 83 6.51 -10.50 0.46
C TYR A 83 7.75 -10.47 1.38
N PRO A 84 8.35 -11.61 1.79
CA PRO A 84 9.63 -11.60 2.50
C PRO A 84 10.77 -10.89 1.76
N VAL A 85 10.87 -11.05 0.43
CA VAL A 85 11.88 -10.34 -0.39
C VAL A 85 11.63 -8.83 -0.39
N PHE A 86 10.37 -8.41 -0.53
CA PHE A 86 9.98 -7.01 -0.41
C PHE A 86 10.35 -6.45 0.97
N LEU A 87 10.00 -7.16 2.06
CA LEU A 87 10.34 -6.76 3.43
C LEU A 87 11.85 -6.66 3.64
N ALA A 88 12.65 -7.59 3.10
CA ALA A 88 14.10 -7.52 3.20
C ALA A 88 14.65 -6.23 2.56
N GLY A 89 14.07 -5.80 1.43
CA GLY A 89 14.37 -4.51 0.80
C GLY A 89 14.01 -3.32 1.70
N VAL A 90 12.81 -3.33 2.29
CA VAL A 90 12.36 -2.31 3.24
C VAL A 90 13.25 -2.26 4.48
N PHE A 91 13.61 -3.41 5.05
CA PHE A 91 14.49 -3.51 6.23
C PHE A 91 15.88 -2.98 5.95
N LYS A 92 16.41 -3.24 4.74
CA LYS A 92 17.68 -2.65 4.30
C LYS A 92 17.61 -1.13 4.30
N ILE A 93 16.55 -0.55 3.72
CA ILE A 93 16.34 0.91 3.70
C ILE A 93 16.22 1.44 5.15
N ALA A 94 15.46 0.76 6.00
CA ALA A 94 15.30 1.12 7.40
C ALA A 94 16.64 1.12 8.16
N GLN A 95 17.48 0.10 7.96
CA GLN A 95 18.82 0.02 8.55
C GLN A 95 19.74 1.16 8.10
N PHE A 96 19.74 1.50 6.80
CA PHE A 96 20.55 2.59 6.28
C PHE A 96 20.08 3.97 6.78
N GLY A 97 18.77 4.16 6.93
CA GLY A 97 18.17 5.43 7.37
C GLY A 97 18.05 5.59 8.89
N GLY A 98 18.28 4.52 9.67
CA GLY A 98 17.99 4.50 11.11
C GLY A 98 16.49 4.63 11.43
N TRP A 99 15.63 4.16 10.54
CA TRP A 99 14.17 4.26 10.67
C TRP A 99 13.56 3.02 11.29
N ASP A 100 12.39 3.19 11.90
CA ASP A 100 11.58 2.07 12.38
C ASP A 100 11.07 1.21 11.21
N ARG A 101 11.21 -0.11 11.33
CA ARG A 101 10.83 -1.07 10.27
C ARG A 101 9.32 -1.04 10.00
N LEU A 102 8.51 -1.08 11.06
CA LEU A 102 7.05 -1.12 10.94
C LEU A 102 6.49 0.19 10.38
N GLY A 103 7.04 1.32 10.83
CA GLY A 103 6.75 2.64 10.27
C GLY A 103 7.05 2.70 8.78
N LEU A 104 8.21 2.19 8.35
CA LEU A 104 8.56 2.18 6.93
C LEU A 104 7.67 1.23 6.12
N ILE A 105 7.33 0.03 6.62
CA ILE A 105 6.34 -0.86 5.99
C ILE A 105 5.01 -0.11 5.80
N THR A 106 4.56 0.63 6.82
CA THR A 106 3.32 1.41 6.76
C THR A 106 3.38 2.45 5.64
N VAL A 107 4.49 3.20 5.54
CA VAL A 107 4.69 4.18 4.46
C VAL A 107 4.66 3.52 3.08
N PHE A 108 5.30 2.37 2.91
CA PHE A 108 5.25 1.65 1.63
C PHE A 108 3.85 1.13 1.32
N ASN A 109 3.13 0.60 2.31
CA ASN A 109 1.75 0.16 2.11
C ASN A 109 0.87 1.32 1.64
N LEU A 110 0.99 2.50 2.26
CA LEU A 110 0.25 3.70 1.85
C LEU A 110 0.50 4.06 0.38
N ILE A 111 1.78 4.06 -0.03
CA ILE A 111 2.17 4.35 -1.41
C ILE A 111 1.62 3.28 -2.35
N LEU A 112 1.76 2.00 -2.00
CA LEU A 112 1.32 0.88 -2.82
C LEU A 112 -0.20 0.82 -2.97
N THR A 113 -0.99 1.13 -1.95
CA THR A 113 -2.45 1.21 -2.08
C THR A 113 -2.85 2.37 -2.97
N ALA A 114 -2.24 3.55 -2.81
CA ALA A 114 -2.52 4.69 -3.68
C ALA A 114 -2.15 4.43 -5.15
N LEU A 115 -1.05 3.71 -5.40
CA LEU A 115 -0.71 3.19 -6.73
C LEU A 115 -1.73 2.14 -7.21
N GLY A 116 -2.19 1.26 -6.31
CA GLY A 116 -3.24 0.28 -6.57
C GLY A 116 -4.54 0.92 -7.04
N VAL A 117 -4.98 2.02 -6.43
CA VAL A 117 -6.13 2.82 -6.89
C VAL A 117 -5.92 3.33 -8.32
N CYS A 118 -4.73 3.84 -8.63
CA CYS A 118 -4.41 4.31 -9.98
C CYS A 118 -4.41 3.17 -11.00
N LEU A 119 -3.87 2.01 -10.64
CA LEU A 119 -3.88 0.81 -11.49
C LEU A 119 -5.30 0.29 -11.69
N LEU A 120 -6.13 0.27 -10.65
CA LEU A 120 -7.52 -0.12 -10.74
C LEU A 120 -8.29 0.81 -11.69
N PHE A 121 -8.09 2.12 -11.59
CA PHE A 121 -8.64 3.08 -12.54
C PHE A 121 -8.26 2.73 -13.98
N LEU A 122 -6.97 2.50 -14.23
CA LEU A 122 -6.45 2.20 -15.57
C LEU A 122 -7.03 0.90 -16.11
N ILE A 123 -7.09 -0.16 -15.31
CA ILE A 123 -7.66 -1.45 -15.71
C ILE A 123 -9.16 -1.32 -15.98
N ALA A 124 -9.90 -0.63 -15.10
CA ALA A 124 -11.33 -0.42 -15.28
C ALA A 124 -11.63 0.44 -16.53
N GLU A 125 -10.79 1.42 -16.86
CA GLU A 125 -10.91 2.24 -18.07
C GLU A 125 -10.63 1.44 -19.36
N LEU A 126 -9.86 0.34 -19.29
CA LEU A 126 -9.65 -0.54 -20.43
C LEU A 126 -10.87 -1.38 -20.80
N VAL A 127 -11.72 -1.67 -19.81
CA VAL A 127 -12.89 -2.58 -19.98
C VAL A 127 -14.21 -1.80 -20.02
N PHE A 128 -14.29 -0.70 -19.28
CA PHE A 128 -15.48 0.11 -19.10
C PHE A 128 -15.22 1.58 -19.47
N GLU A 129 -16.29 2.37 -19.43
CA GLU A 129 -16.15 3.81 -19.58
C GLU A 129 -15.47 4.45 -18.37
N LYS A 130 -14.78 5.56 -18.63
CA LYS A 130 -14.05 6.35 -17.63
C LYS A 130 -14.85 6.70 -16.37
N ARG A 131 -16.16 6.94 -16.50
CA ARG A 131 -17.04 7.21 -15.34
C ARG A 131 -17.12 6.02 -14.39
N VAL A 132 -17.23 4.81 -14.93
CA VAL A 132 -17.26 3.56 -14.15
C VAL A 132 -15.91 3.34 -13.49
N ALA A 133 -14.81 3.58 -14.22
CA ALA A 133 -13.46 3.49 -13.66
C ALA A 133 -13.24 4.45 -12.48
N LEU A 134 -13.74 5.68 -12.55
CA LEU A 134 -13.69 6.62 -11.42
C LEU A 134 -14.49 6.13 -10.23
N LEU A 135 -15.72 5.67 -10.44
CA LEU A 135 -16.54 5.12 -9.36
C LEU A 135 -15.88 3.92 -8.69
N ALA A 136 -15.32 2.99 -9.47
CA ALA A 136 -14.59 1.84 -8.94
C ALA A 136 -13.39 2.27 -8.07
N SER A 137 -12.62 3.26 -8.53
CA SER A 137 -11.45 3.78 -7.83
C SER A 137 -11.81 4.51 -6.53
N LEU A 138 -12.88 5.30 -6.56
CA LEU A 138 -13.41 6.00 -5.39
C LEU A 138 -13.98 5.03 -4.35
N LEU A 139 -14.64 3.95 -4.78
CA LEU A 139 -15.10 2.91 -3.88
C LEU A 139 -13.92 2.16 -3.25
N TRP A 140 -12.91 1.81 -4.05
CA TRP A 140 -11.73 1.10 -3.56
C TRP A 140 -10.96 1.88 -2.50
N MET A 141 -10.71 3.19 -2.71
CA MET A 141 -10.01 4.01 -1.71
C MET A 141 -10.78 4.18 -0.39
N SER A 142 -12.08 3.86 -0.37
CA SER A 142 -12.93 3.92 0.84
C SER A 142 -13.02 2.61 1.60
N TYR A 143 -12.34 1.56 1.12
CA TYR A 143 -12.23 0.26 1.77
C TYR A 143 -10.80 0.07 2.32
N PRO A 144 -10.50 0.69 3.48
CA PRO A 144 -9.19 0.58 4.11
C PRO A 144 -8.89 -0.81 4.64
#